data_AF-A0A948SJ40-F1
#
_entry.id   AF-A0A948SJ40-F1
#
_cell.length_a   1.000
_cell.length_b   1.000
_cell.length_c   1.000
_cell.angle_alpha   90.00
_cell.angle_beta   90.00
_cell.angle_gamma   90.00
#
_symmetry.space_group_name_H-M   'P 1'
#
loop_
_entity.id
_entity.type
_entity.pdbx_description
1 polymer ?
#
loop_
_entity_poly.entity_id
_entity_poly.type
_entity_poly.pdbx_seq_one_letter_code
_entity_poly.pdbx_strand_id
1 'polypeptide(L)'
;AHGRGVVHRDIKPANVMIPDNAESEAAIVKLTDFGVARLAGDDTITRNGDIVGTFSYMAPEQAEGLEAVEASDLYSLGLVLYEALSGVNPVRGETPAETARNVGTELPPLYSWRPDLPGELCEAIDRAVCIDPDYRGTVVELRDELELSLDRTAPETLPPPPAWPAGAEAPVLRPRPVRRPVSVGERAMAAAAGALVCGAAVAALPADAPLDHGSAPIAALAAAIACGLLPRAGTLLAVAGLVVTFVACGVAGWAVLLLAAFLPGLLLMPRDGASWLLPAGAPALGMAGISLAFPAFAGQASAPGRRAVLGGLGLWWLLLAEPVASPVLLLGDPAGMPAAGVWQASVSATVGDVLVPIVASGAPLIALVLAAAAWALPALPVGHRSIADLAFLAVWAGGLAAATALAASALSPAGQAAPLRGLVAGAAAAALVALVAVAVRPRE
;
A
#
# COMPACT_ATOMS: atom_id res chain seq x y z
N ALA A 1 6.50 18.98 17.72
CA ALA A 1 7.44 19.84 16.96
C ALA A 1 6.84 20.11 15.59
N HIS A 2 6.66 19.06 14.79
CA HIS A 2 5.56 18.75 13.86
C HIS A 2 4.70 19.92 13.39
N GLY A 3 3.74 20.41 14.19
CA GLY A 3 2.91 21.60 13.88
C GLY A 3 3.63 22.96 13.68
N ARG A 4 4.94 22.95 13.44
CA ARG A 4 5.80 24.06 12.98
C ARG A 4 6.77 23.65 11.84
N GLY A 5 6.59 22.48 11.22
CA GLY A 5 7.48 21.93 10.20
C GLY A 5 8.83 21.42 10.75
N VAL A 6 8.82 20.75 11.91
CA VAL A 6 10.06 20.30 12.59
C VAL A 6 9.95 18.83 13.00
N VAL A 7 10.66 17.97 12.26
CA VAL A 7 10.91 16.56 12.59
C VAL A 7 12.19 16.47 13.43
N HIS A 8 12.23 15.60 14.43
CA HIS A 8 13.36 15.43 15.36
C HIS A 8 14.46 14.51 14.81
N ARG A 9 14.06 13.44 14.11
CA ARG A 9 14.89 12.47 13.36
C ARG A 9 15.79 11.54 14.18
N ASP A 10 15.95 11.78 15.49
CA ASP A 10 16.81 11.01 16.42
C ASP A 10 16.14 10.85 17.81
N ILE A 11 14.86 10.50 17.88
CA ILE A 11 14.18 10.29 19.19
C ILE A 11 14.66 8.97 19.82
N LYS A 12 15.21 9.06 21.04
CA LYS A 12 15.75 7.95 21.84
C LYS A 12 15.90 8.39 23.31
N PRO A 13 16.03 7.49 24.30
CA PRO A 13 16.04 7.86 25.71
C PRO A 13 17.21 8.77 26.11
N ALA A 14 18.35 8.66 25.43
CA ALA A 14 19.50 9.54 25.65
C ALA A 14 19.22 11.02 25.33
N ASN A 15 18.18 11.30 24.54
CA ASN A 15 17.74 12.65 24.17
C ASN A 15 16.47 13.08 24.96
N VAL A 16 16.12 12.36 26.04
CA VAL A 16 14.97 12.64 26.91
C VAL A 16 15.47 12.98 28.31
N MET A 17 15.48 14.27 28.64
CA MET A 17 15.89 14.77 29.96
C MET A 17 14.74 14.70 30.96
N ILE A 18 14.91 13.89 31.99
CA ILE A 18 14.08 13.88 33.21
C ILE A 18 14.76 14.82 34.23
N PRO A 19 14.04 15.77 34.86
CA PRO A 19 14.61 16.65 35.88
C PRO A 19 14.79 15.94 37.23
N ASP A 20 15.78 16.36 38.02
CA ASP A 20 16.14 15.73 39.31
C ASP A 20 14.99 15.71 40.35
N ASN A 21 13.98 16.57 40.18
CA ASN A 21 12.80 16.68 41.04
C ASN A 21 11.54 16.04 40.42
N ALA A 22 11.70 14.93 39.69
CA ALA A 22 10.66 14.23 38.92
C ALA A 22 9.35 13.90 39.68
N GLU A 23 9.39 13.79 41.01
CA GLU A 23 8.22 13.52 41.87
C GLU A 23 7.31 14.76 42.09
N SER A 24 7.71 15.93 41.59
CA SER A 24 6.92 17.16 41.66
C SER A 24 5.95 17.28 40.49
N GLU A 25 4.70 17.69 40.71
CA GLU A 25 3.73 18.01 39.64
C GLU A 25 4.24 19.08 38.63
N ALA A 26 5.26 19.86 39.01
CA ALA A 26 5.92 20.84 38.15
C ALA A 26 7.09 20.26 37.31
N ALA A 27 7.38 18.96 37.39
CA ALA A 27 8.50 18.31 36.74
C ALA A 27 8.21 18.00 35.26
N ILE A 28 8.55 18.95 34.37
CA ILE A 28 8.39 18.77 32.92
C ILE A 28 9.61 18.04 32.33
N VAL A 29 9.39 16.80 31.89
CA VAL A 29 10.32 16.03 31.04
C VAL A 29 10.52 16.74 29.70
N LYS A 30 11.75 16.77 29.17
CA LYS A 30 12.11 17.53 27.96
C LYS A 30 12.83 16.67 26.93
N LEU A 31 12.36 16.73 25.68
CA LEU A 31 13.08 16.22 24.52
C LEU A 31 14.16 17.24 24.11
N THR A 32 15.40 16.79 23.94
CA THR A 32 16.57 17.59 23.56
C THR A 32 17.20 17.08 22.26
N ASP A 33 18.20 17.79 21.73
CA ASP A 33 19.03 17.30 20.62
C ASP A 33 18.27 17.05 19.31
N PHE A 34 17.34 17.96 19.00
CA PHE A 34 16.70 18.10 17.69
C PHE A 34 17.78 18.10 16.58
N GLY A 35 17.72 17.12 15.67
CA GLY A 35 18.85 16.75 14.81
C GLY A 35 19.20 17.73 13.69
N VAL A 36 19.83 18.86 14.03
CA VAL A 36 20.26 19.90 13.04
C VAL A 36 21.36 19.39 12.07
N ALA A 37 22.05 18.29 12.39
CA ALA A 37 23.21 17.82 11.63
C ALA A 37 23.28 16.29 11.44
N ARG A 38 22.49 15.77 10.50
CA ARG A 38 22.84 14.56 9.72
C ARG A 38 22.49 14.79 8.24
N LEU A 39 23.43 15.40 7.52
CA LEU A 39 23.46 15.31 6.06
C LEU A 39 23.84 13.87 5.67
N ALA A 40 23.24 13.37 4.59
CA ALA A 40 23.56 12.04 4.09
C ALA A 40 24.96 12.04 3.44
N GLY A 41 25.94 11.47 4.14
CA GLY A 41 27.30 11.24 3.63
C GLY A 41 28.32 12.32 4.02
N ASP A 42 28.79 12.28 5.26
CA ASP A 42 30.24 12.36 5.51
C ASP A 42 30.62 11.68 6.86
N ASP A 43 31.89 11.35 7.04
CA ASP A 43 32.39 10.45 8.09
C ASP A 43 32.50 11.08 9.49
N THR A 44 32.02 10.36 10.53
CA THR A 44 32.70 10.32 11.85
C THR A 44 32.41 9.00 12.58
N ILE A 45 32.99 7.90 12.12
CA ILE A 45 32.97 6.61 12.83
C ILE A 45 33.95 6.68 14.02
N THR A 46 33.49 6.82 15.26
CA THR A 46 34.34 6.56 16.47
C THR A 46 33.59 6.41 17.80
N ARG A 47 33.07 5.20 18.10
CA ARG A 47 33.19 4.47 19.41
C ARG A 47 32.25 3.25 19.47
N ASN A 48 32.65 2.25 20.25
CA ASN A 48 31.90 1.00 20.40
C ASN A 48 30.74 1.19 21.40
N GLY A 49 29.50 1.13 20.88
CA GLY A 49 28.26 1.21 21.67
C GLY A 49 27.17 2.00 20.94
N ASP A 50 27.46 3.26 20.62
CA ASP A 50 26.49 4.25 20.14
C ASP A 50 25.80 3.87 18.82
N ILE A 51 26.46 3.06 17.99
CA ILE A 51 25.93 2.52 16.73
C ILE A 51 24.70 1.62 17.01
N VAL A 52 24.80 0.69 17.97
CA VAL A 52 23.67 -0.19 18.35
C VAL A 52 22.55 0.62 18.99
N GLY A 53 22.92 1.55 19.88
CA GLY A 53 21.98 2.43 20.55
C GLY A 53 21.16 3.30 19.58
N THR A 54 21.75 3.76 18.49
CA THR A 54 21.05 4.60 17.50
C THR A 54 20.14 3.77 16.59
N PHE A 55 20.57 2.59 16.12
CA PHE A 55 19.70 1.72 15.31
C PHE A 55 18.50 1.14 16.09
N SER A 56 18.61 1.00 17.42
CA SER A 56 17.54 0.45 18.30
C SER A 56 16.23 1.26 18.32
N TYR A 57 16.19 2.47 17.73
CA TYR A 57 14.98 3.32 17.67
C TYR A 57 14.69 3.85 16.26
N MET A 58 15.47 3.44 15.26
CA MET A 58 15.37 3.95 13.90
C MET A 58 14.12 3.40 13.20
N ALA A 59 13.33 4.27 12.56
CA ALA A 59 12.18 3.83 11.78
C ALA A 59 12.59 3.06 10.52
N PRO A 60 11.78 2.11 10.02
CA PRO A 60 12.15 1.27 8.87
C PRO A 60 12.54 2.07 7.63
N GLU A 61 11.78 3.12 7.32
CA GLU A 61 12.07 4.03 6.20
C GLU A 61 13.41 4.78 6.37
N GLN A 62 13.81 5.12 7.60
CA GLN A 62 15.11 5.74 7.86
C GLN A 62 16.26 4.74 7.66
N ALA A 63 16.06 3.47 8.00
CA ALA A 63 17.04 2.40 7.76
C ALA A 63 17.15 2.02 6.27
N GLU A 64 16.07 2.19 5.49
CA GLU A 64 16.11 2.16 4.01
C GLU A 64 16.79 3.40 3.39
N GLY A 65 17.15 4.41 4.19
CA GLY A 65 17.77 5.66 3.72
C GLY A 65 16.78 6.67 3.10
N LEU A 66 15.48 6.50 3.35
CA LEU A 66 14.45 7.47 2.98
C LEU A 66 14.43 8.65 3.97
N GLU A 67 13.81 9.77 3.58
CA GLU A 67 13.74 10.95 4.44
C GLU A 67 12.86 10.70 5.68
N ALA A 68 13.35 11.16 6.83
CA ALA A 68 12.66 11.04 8.12
C ALA A 68 11.56 12.10 8.24
N VAL A 69 10.32 11.62 8.44
CA VAL A 69 9.07 12.39 8.51
C VAL A 69 8.44 12.33 9.91
N GLU A 70 7.30 13.01 10.13
CA GLU A 70 6.62 13.00 11.45
C GLU A 70 6.25 11.59 11.93
N ALA A 71 5.90 10.69 11.01
CA ALA A 71 5.61 9.29 11.31
C ALA A 71 6.87 8.50 11.74
N SER A 72 8.07 8.92 11.33
CA SER A 72 9.34 8.33 11.76
C SER A 72 9.61 8.67 13.23
N ASP A 73 9.44 9.95 13.61
CA ASP A 73 9.51 10.37 15.02
C ASP A 73 8.49 9.61 15.89
N LEU A 74 7.27 9.37 15.38
CA LEU A 74 6.22 8.63 16.10
C LEU A 74 6.60 7.16 16.33
N TYR A 75 7.27 6.51 15.37
CA TYR A 75 7.80 5.14 15.54
C TYR A 75 8.90 5.11 16.60
N SER A 76 9.86 6.03 16.53
CA SER A 76 10.94 6.13 17.52
C SER A 76 10.41 6.43 18.93
N LEU A 77 9.43 7.33 19.05
CA LEU A 77 8.72 7.60 20.31
C LEU A 77 7.95 6.38 20.82
N GLY A 78 7.27 5.65 19.93
CA GLY A 78 6.60 4.39 20.24
C GLY A 78 7.55 3.37 20.86
N LEU A 79 8.76 3.19 20.30
CA LEU A 79 9.79 2.32 20.85
C LEU A 79 10.33 2.81 22.21
N VAL A 80 10.48 4.12 22.41
CA VAL A 80 10.86 4.70 23.72
C VAL A 80 9.79 4.41 24.78
N LEU A 81 8.51 4.57 24.46
CA LEU A 81 7.40 4.28 25.38
C LEU A 81 7.27 2.77 25.64
N TYR A 82 7.43 1.94 24.61
CA TYR A 82 7.44 0.48 24.72
C TYR A 82 8.55 0.02 25.68
N GLU A 83 9.78 0.52 25.50
CA GLU A 83 10.93 0.18 26.35
C GLU A 83 10.77 0.74 27.77
N ALA A 84 10.21 1.94 27.94
CA ALA A 84 9.93 2.50 29.27
C ALA A 84 8.85 1.73 30.06
N LEU A 85 7.86 1.15 29.36
CA LEU A 85 6.76 0.40 30.00
C LEU A 85 7.07 -1.10 30.19
N SER A 86 7.85 -1.72 29.29
CA SER A 86 8.18 -3.15 29.36
C SER A 86 9.57 -3.45 29.94
N GLY A 87 10.48 -2.47 29.97
CA GLY A 87 11.91 -2.66 30.23
C GLY A 87 12.69 -3.26 29.05
N VAL A 88 12.05 -3.50 27.90
CA VAL A 88 12.62 -4.24 26.76
C VAL A 88 12.46 -3.44 25.47
N ASN A 89 13.55 -3.30 24.71
CA ASN A 89 13.51 -2.84 23.34
C ASN A 89 13.35 -4.05 22.39
N PRO A 90 12.23 -4.20 21.66
CA PRO A 90 12.00 -5.37 20.82
C PRO A 90 12.82 -5.38 19.52
N VAL A 91 13.50 -4.29 19.17
CA VAL A 91 14.38 -4.19 17.98
C VAL A 91 15.83 -4.55 18.33
N ARG A 92 16.28 -4.25 19.55
CA ARG A 92 17.68 -4.41 19.97
C ARG A 92 18.11 -5.88 20.03
N GLY A 93 19.03 -6.27 19.16
CA GLY A 93 19.71 -7.58 19.19
C GLY A 93 21.02 -7.55 19.98
N GLU A 94 21.69 -8.71 20.09
CA GLU A 94 23.01 -8.82 20.72
C GLU A 94 24.12 -8.14 19.89
N THR A 95 23.89 -7.96 18.58
CA THR A 95 24.86 -7.37 17.65
C THR A 95 24.26 -6.21 16.84
N PRO A 96 25.10 -5.29 16.29
CA PRO A 96 24.61 -4.24 15.39
C PRO A 96 23.94 -4.82 14.14
N ALA A 97 24.50 -5.89 13.58
CA ALA A 97 23.98 -6.56 12.39
C ALA A 97 22.65 -7.29 12.64
N GLU A 98 22.40 -7.73 13.87
CA GLU A 98 21.11 -8.29 14.26
C GLU A 98 20.07 -7.21 14.52
N THR A 99 20.44 -6.16 15.27
CA THR A 99 19.57 -4.99 15.47
C THR A 99 19.10 -4.40 14.13
N ALA A 100 20.02 -4.27 13.16
CA ALA A 100 19.69 -3.81 11.81
C ALA A 100 18.80 -4.78 10.99
N ARG A 101 18.78 -6.08 11.31
CA ARG A 101 17.84 -7.06 10.71
C ARG A 101 16.46 -7.03 11.39
N ASN A 102 16.38 -6.57 12.63
CA ASN A 102 15.15 -6.50 13.42
C ASN A 102 14.35 -5.22 13.12
N VAL A 103 15.00 -4.14 12.66
CA VAL A 103 14.31 -2.94 12.16
C VAL A 103 13.37 -3.34 11.01
N GLY A 104 12.10 -2.93 11.09
CA GLY A 104 11.08 -3.27 10.10
C GLY A 104 10.49 -4.69 10.20
N THR A 105 10.76 -5.43 11.28
CA THR A 105 10.07 -6.70 11.58
C THR A 105 8.74 -6.48 12.32
N GLU A 106 7.85 -7.49 12.31
CA GLU A 106 6.63 -7.46 13.13
C GLU A 106 7.02 -7.66 14.61
N LEU A 107 6.88 -6.60 15.42
CA LEU A 107 7.24 -6.60 16.83
C LEU A 107 6.18 -7.34 17.67
N PRO A 108 6.55 -7.90 18.85
CA PRO A 108 5.57 -8.39 19.82
C PRO A 108 4.66 -7.26 20.31
N PRO A 109 3.37 -7.51 20.59
CA PRO A 109 2.46 -6.49 21.10
C PRO A 109 2.70 -6.22 22.59
N LEU A 110 2.62 -4.97 23.04
CA LEU A 110 2.98 -4.53 24.39
C LEU A 110 2.16 -5.25 25.48
N TYR A 111 0.89 -5.57 25.22
CA TYR A 111 0.04 -6.32 26.16
C TYR A 111 0.61 -7.71 26.51
N SER A 112 1.50 -8.27 25.67
CA SER A 112 2.14 -9.56 25.95
C SER A 112 3.27 -9.48 26.99
N TRP A 113 3.77 -8.27 27.26
CA TRP A 113 4.76 -7.96 28.31
C TRP A 113 4.12 -7.26 29.51
N ARG A 114 3.10 -6.44 29.26
CA ARG A 114 2.34 -5.66 30.25
C ARG A 114 0.83 -5.88 30.12
N PRO A 115 0.33 -7.09 30.45
CA PRO A 115 -1.11 -7.41 30.42
C PRO A 115 -1.92 -6.70 31.52
N ASP A 116 -1.23 -5.96 32.40
CA ASP A 116 -1.77 -5.12 33.46
C ASP A 116 -2.07 -3.67 33.03
N LEU A 117 -1.60 -3.26 31.84
CA LEU A 117 -1.93 -1.94 31.26
C LEU A 117 -3.29 -1.94 30.54
N PRO A 118 -3.93 -0.76 30.38
CA PRO A 118 -5.11 -0.62 29.53
C PRO A 118 -4.86 -1.12 28.10
N GLY A 119 -5.82 -1.87 27.56
CA GLY A 119 -5.70 -2.45 26.22
C GLY A 119 -5.60 -1.38 25.13
N GLU A 120 -6.30 -0.26 25.30
CA GLU A 120 -6.29 0.86 24.37
C GLU A 120 -4.91 1.55 24.31
N LEU A 121 -4.23 1.68 25.45
CA LEU A 121 -2.85 2.19 25.54
C LEU A 121 -1.86 1.27 24.83
N CYS A 122 -1.98 -0.05 25.03
CA CYS A 122 -1.18 -1.02 24.28
C CYS A 122 -1.46 -0.90 22.77
N GLU A 123 -2.71 -0.83 22.35
CA GLU A 123 -3.09 -0.65 20.93
C GLU A 123 -2.65 0.70 20.34
N ALA A 124 -2.44 1.75 21.13
CA ALA A 124 -1.88 3.02 20.67
C ALA A 124 -0.37 2.93 20.45
N ILE A 125 0.37 2.28 21.36
CA ILE A 125 1.83 2.12 21.26
C ILE A 125 2.20 1.08 20.19
N ASP A 126 1.51 -0.07 20.14
CA ASP A 126 1.68 -1.11 19.12
C ASP A 126 1.37 -0.58 17.70
N ARG A 127 0.45 0.39 17.60
CA ARG A 127 0.15 1.12 16.37
C ARG A 127 1.28 2.10 16.01
N ALA A 128 1.76 2.90 16.96
CA ALA A 128 2.86 3.84 16.74
C ALA A 128 4.12 3.13 16.18
N VAL A 129 4.41 1.91 16.61
CA VAL A 129 5.53 1.09 16.11
C VAL A 129 5.20 0.21 14.89
N CYS A 130 4.11 0.47 14.17
CA CYS A 130 3.80 -0.24 12.92
C CYS A 130 4.86 0.03 11.84
N ILE A 131 5.22 -1.00 11.06
CA ILE A 131 6.26 -0.94 10.02
C ILE A 131 5.94 0.13 8.96
N ASP A 132 4.70 0.18 8.47
CA ASP A 132 4.22 1.08 7.41
C ASP A 132 3.72 2.41 8.02
N PRO A 133 4.33 3.57 7.71
CA PRO A 133 4.10 4.84 8.41
C PRO A 133 2.66 5.33 8.34
N ASP A 134 1.97 5.09 7.22
CA ASP A 134 0.57 5.48 6.97
C ASP A 134 -0.46 4.81 7.91
N TYR A 135 -0.01 3.92 8.81
CA TYR A 135 -0.85 3.25 9.80
C TYR A 135 -0.47 3.56 11.26
N ARG A 136 0.55 4.39 11.51
CA ARG A 136 1.05 4.67 12.89
C ARG A 136 0.14 5.56 13.74
N GLY A 137 -0.86 6.18 13.13
CA GLY A 137 -1.68 7.22 13.77
C GLY A 137 -0.96 8.56 13.84
N THR A 138 -1.28 9.38 14.84
CA THR A 138 -0.61 10.67 15.08
C THR A 138 -0.09 10.81 16.52
N VAL A 139 0.86 11.73 16.72
CA VAL A 139 1.33 12.14 18.06
C VAL A 139 0.18 12.68 18.93
N VAL A 140 -0.87 13.25 18.32
CA VAL A 140 -2.07 13.71 19.04
C VAL A 140 -2.87 12.51 19.55
N GLU A 141 -3.18 11.53 18.70
CA GLU A 141 -3.91 10.32 19.11
C GLU A 141 -3.16 9.53 20.21
N LEU A 142 -1.83 9.41 20.09
CA LEU A 142 -1.00 8.75 21.09
C LEU A 142 -0.96 9.52 22.43
N ARG A 143 -0.89 10.86 22.38
CA ARG A 143 -1.01 11.71 23.59
C ARG A 143 -2.38 11.55 24.24
N ASP A 144 -3.44 11.59 23.45
CA ASP A 144 -4.81 11.57 23.98
C ASP A 144 -5.11 10.23 24.68
N GLU A 145 -4.62 9.11 24.16
CA GLU A 145 -4.73 7.81 24.85
C GLU A 145 -3.80 7.69 26.07
N LEU A 146 -2.62 8.30 26.05
CA LEU A 146 -1.76 8.42 27.25
C LEU A 146 -2.46 9.22 28.36
N GLU A 147 -3.04 10.38 28.04
CA GLU A 147 -3.79 11.23 28.97
C GLU A 147 -5.02 10.48 29.53
N LEU A 148 -5.81 9.80 28.67
CA LEU A 148 -6.93 8.94 29.08
C LEU A 148 -6.50 7.69 29.87
N SER A 149 -5.21 7.38 29.93
CA SER A 149 -4.67 6.22 30.66
C SER A 149 -4.06 6.58 32.01
N LEU A 150 -3.71 7.84 32.28
CA LEU A 150 -3.07 8.26 33.54
C LEU A 150 -3.85 7.80 34.78
N ASP A 151 -5.16 8.11 34.83
CA ASP A 151 -6.07 7.70 35.93
C ASP A 151 -6.21 6.17 36.04
N ARG A 152 -5.93 5.43 34.96
CA ARG A 152 -6.01 3.96 34.88
C ARG A 152 -4.67 3.27 35.15
N THR A 153 -3.56 4.02 35.24
CA THR A 153 -2.19 3.50 35.39
C THR A 153 -1.43 4.10 36.58
N ALA A 154 -2.15 4.61 37.58
CA ALA A 154 -1.55 5.17 38.79
C ALA A 154 -0.61 4.15 39.49
N PRO A 155 0.58 4.55 40.00
CA PRO A 155 1.55 3.60 40.57
C PRO A 155 1.03 2.78 41.76
N GLU A 156 -0.01 3.26 42.47
CA GLU A 156 -0.65 2.53 43.58
C GLU A 156 -1.55 1.37 43.10
N THR A 157 -1.92 1.32 41.82
CA THR A 157 -2.87 0.34 41.26
C THR A 157 -2.20 -0.73 40.39
N LEU A 158 -0.99 -0.48 39.88
CA LEU A 158 -0.26 -1.43 39.02
C LEU A 158 0.73 -2.27 39.83
N PRO A 159 0.89 -3.57 39.53
CA PRO A 159 1.99 -4.35 40.06
C PRO A 159 3.33 -3.78 39.53
N PRO A 160 4.44 -3.91 40.28
CA PRO A 160 5.76 -3.60 39.73
C PRO A 160 6.01 -4.48 38.48
N PRO A 161 6.66 -3.95 37.43
CA PRO A 161 6.88 -4.69 36.20
C PRO A 161 7.63 -6.00 36.48
N PRO A 162 7.27 -7.11 35.81
CA PRO A 162 7.79 -8.43 36.15
C PRO A 162 9.31 -8.47 35.99
N ALA A 163 10.02 -8.73 37.10
CA ALA A 163 11.48 -8.78 37.13
C ALA A 163 12.02 -9.94 36.28
N TRP A 164 12.38 -9.65 35.03
CA TRP A 164 12.90 -10.64 34.09
C TRP A 164 14.28 -11.15 34.52
N PRO A 165 14.53 -12.48 34.54
CA PRO A 165 15.86 -13.00 34.83
C PRO A 165 16.85 -12.58 33.74
N ALA A 166 18.00 -12.03 34.13
CA ALA A 166 19.07 -11.72 33.19
C ALA A 166 19.52 -13.02 32.47
N GLY A 167 19.28 -13.10 31.16
CA GLY A 167 19.59 -14.28 30.34
C GLY A 167 18.44 -15.27 30.11
N ALA A 168 17.21 -14.98 30.55
CA ALA A 168 16.04 -15.72 30.05
C ALA A 168 15.72 -15.29 28.61
N GLU A 169 15.67 -16.24 27.67
CA GLU A 169 15.34 -16.00 26.26
C GLU A 169 14.01 -15.26 26.14
N ALA A 170 13.97 -14.18 25.34
CA ALA A 170 12.72 -13.48 25.04
C ALA A 170 11.69 -14.49 24.51
N PRO A 171 10.45 -14.51 25.04
CA PRO A 171 9.52 -15.58 24.75
C PRO A 171 9.23 -15.61 23.25
N VAL A 172 9.37 -16.78 22.62
CA VAL A 172 9.18 -16.99 21.18
C VAL A 172 7.68 -16.96 20.84
N LEU A 173 7.07 -15.81 21.07
CA LEU A 173 5.71 -15.47 20.76
C LEU A 173 5.60 -15.36 19.25
N ARG A 174 5.00 -16.37 18.62
CA ARG A 174 4.63 -16.31 17.21
C ARG A 174 3.78 -15.05 17.02
N PRO A 175 4.16 -14.10 16.14
CA PRO A 175 3.45 -12.82 16.03
C PRO A 175 1.99 -13.09 15.71
N ARG A 176 1.10 -12.62 16.59
CA ARG A 176 -0.31 -12.44 16.23
C ARG A 176 -0.36 -11.16 15.41
N PRO A 177 -0.72 -11.23 14.11
CA PRO A 177 -0.72 -10.04 13.28
C PRO A 177 -1.71 -9.03 13.85
N VAL A 178 -1.19 -7.89 14.32
CA VAL A 178 -2.00 -6.75 14.77
C VAL A 178 -2.90 -6.37 13.61
N ARG A 179 -4.21 -6.47 13.79
CA ARG A 179 -5.18 -6.30 12.71
C ARG A 179 -5.37 -4.82 12.40
N ARG A 180 -4.43 -4.26 11.62
CA ARG A 180 -4.46 -2.93 11.02
C ARG A 180 -5.90 -2.54 10.64
N PRO A 181 -6.48 -1.49 11.26
CA PRO A 181 -7.84 -1.08 10.95
C PRO A 181 -7.91 -0.56 9.51
N VAL A 182 -8.86 -1.11 8.73
CA VAL A 182 -9.07 -0.70 7.33
C VAL A 182 -9.59 0.73 7.27
N SER A 183 -8.83 1.60 6.61
CA SER A 183 -9.13 3.02 6.45
C SER A 183 -10.39 3.29 5.62
N VAL A 184 -11.00 4.47 5.79
CA VAL A 184 -12.20 4.86 5.02
C VAL A 184 -11.93 4.88 3.51
N GLY A 185 -10.75 5.35 3.08
CA GLY A 185 -10.33 5.36 1.67
C GLY A 185 -10.20 3.96 1.08
N GLU A 186 -9.64 3.00 1.83
CA GLU A 186 -9.59 1.59 1.42
C GLU A 186 -10.97 0.96 1.29
N ARG A 187 -11.90 1.27 2.20
CA ARG A 187 -13.27 0.79 2.13
C ARG A 187 -14.00 1.35 0.91
N ALA A 188 -13.83 2.64 0.62
CA ALA A 188 -14.39 3.26 -0.57
C ALA A 188 -13.80 2.67 -1.87
N MET A 189 -12.48 2.44 -1.91
CA MET A 189 -11.81 1.79 -3.04
C MET A 189 -12.28 0.34 -3.25
N ALA A 190 -12.40 -0.44 -2.18
CA ALA A 190 -12.92 -1.81 -2.24
C ALA A 190 -14.39 -1.85 -2.70
N ALA A 191 -15.22 -0.93 -2.21
CA ALA A 191 -16.60 -0.78 -2.63
C ALA A 191 -16.70 -0.43 -4.12
N ALA A 192 -15.89 0.52 -4.60
CA ALA A 192 -15.86 0.91 -6.02
C ALA A 192 -15.39 -0.23 -6.93
N ALA A 193 -14.32 -0.95 -6.55
CA ALA A 193 -13.84 -2.12 -7.29
C ALA A 193 -14.88 -3.25 -7.32
N GLY A 194 -15.54 -3.54 -6.19
CA GLY A 194 -16.62 -4.52 -6.09
C GLY A 194 -17.82 -4.16 -6.97
N ALA A 195 -18.24 -2.89 -6.96
CA ALA A 195 -19.31 -2.38 -7.81
C ALA A 195 -18.99 -2.52 -9.30
N LEU A 196 -17.79 -2.09 -9.71
CA LEU A 196 -17.34 -2.12 -11.10
C LEU A 196 -17.27 -3.55 -11.64
N VAL A 197 -16.60 -4.44 -10.91
CA VAL A 197 -16.41 -5.84 -11.34
C VAL A 197 -17.74 -6.60 -11.34
N CYS A 198 -18.60 -6.42 -10.34
CA CYS A 198 -19.90 -7.10 -10.29
C CYS A 198 -20.86 -6.56 -11.35
N GLY A 199 -20.93 -5.24 -11.55
CA GLY A 199 -21.76 -4.63 -12.60
C GLY A 199 -21.35 -5.07 -14.00
N ALA A 200 -20.04 -5.08 -14.30
CA ALA A 200 -19.51 -5.60 -15.56
C ALA A 200 -19.79 -7.10 -15.75
N ALA A 201 -19.64 -7.90 -14.68
CA ALA A 201 -19.88 -9.34 -14.74
C ALA A 201 -21.36 -9.69 -14.98
N VAL A 202 -22.32 -8.96 -14.39
CA VAL A 202 -23.75 -9.15 -14.67
C VAL A 202 -24.11 -8.67 -16.08
N ALA A 203 -23.50 -7.57 -16.56
CA ALA A 203 -23.67 -7.11 -17.93
C ALA A 203 -23.13 -8.10 -19.00
N ALA A 204 -22.18 -8.96 -18.62
CA ALA A 204 -21.63 -10.02 -19.46
C ALA A 204 -22.45 -11.34 -19.46
N LEU A 205 -23.55 -11.43 -18.69
CA LEU A 205 -24.39 -12.62 -18.67
C LEU A 205 -25.27 -12.75 -19.94
N PRO A 206 -25.53 -13.98 -20.43
CA PRO A 206 -26.46 -14.23 -21.53
C PRO A 206 -27.84 -13.60 -21.32
N ALA A 207 -28.52 -13.23 -22.41
CA ALA A 207 -29.86 -12.63 -22.37
C ALA A 207 -30.95 -13.56 -21.79
N ASP A 208 -30.68 -14.86 -21.76
CA ASP A 208 -31.50 -15.94 -21.20
C ASP A 208 -31.07 -16.39 -19.80
N ALA A 209 -30.10 -15.70 -19.18
CA ALA A 209 -29.67 -16.00 -17.82
C ALA A 209 -30.80 -15.79 -16.79
N PRO A 210 -30.83 -16.58 -15.69
CA PRO A 210 -31.86 -16.46 -14.64
C PRO A 210 -31.73 -15.19 -13.77
N LEU A 211 -30.72 -14.35 -14.03
CA LEU A 211 -30.55 -13.02 -13.44
C LEU A 211 -30.92 -11.98 -14.50
N ASP A 212 -32.03 -11.27 -14.28
CA ASP A 212 -32.43 -10.10 -15.06
C ASP A 212 -31.30 -9.05 -15.07
N HIS A 213 -30.92 -8.54 -16.24
CA HIS A 213 -29.93 -7.46 -16.40
C HIS A 213 -30.36 -6.18 -15.67
N GLY A 214 -31.67 -5.97 -15.45
CA GLY A 214 -32.22 -4.93 -14.56
C GLY A 214 -31.77 -5.05 -13.10
N SER A 215 -31.28 -6.22 -12.67
CA SER A 215 -30.70 -6.44 -11.34
C SER A 215 -29.22 -6.04 -11.21
N ALA A 216 -28.52 -5.74 -12.32
CA ALA A 216 -27.12 -5.31 -12.32
C ALA A 216 -26.78 -4.18 -11.32
N PRO A 217 -27.56 -3.07 -11.20
CA PRO A 217 -27.30 -2.05 -10.19
C PRO A 217 -27.49 -2.54 -8.74
N ILE A 218 -28.38 -3.51 -8.52
CA ILE A 218 -28.62 -4.10 -7.19
C ILE A 218 -27.46 -5.03 -6.82
N ALA A 219 -27.00 -5.85 -7.76
CA ALA A 219 -25.84 -6.72 -7.59
C ALA A 219 -24.55 -5.90 -7.36
N ALA A 220 -24.33 -4.84 -8.16
CA ALA A 220 -23.21 -3.92 -7.98
C ALA A 220 -23.25 -3.21 -6.62
N LEU A 221 -24.42 -2.77 -6.13
CA LEU A 221 -24.58 -2.17 -4.81
C LEU A 221 -24.32 -3.19 -3.68
N ALA A 222 -24.82 -4.42 -3.81
CA ALA A 222 -24.56 -5.48 -2.84
C ALA A 222 -23.08 -5.84 -2.75
N ALA A 223 -22.40 -5.94 -3.90
CA ALA A 223 -20.94 -6.12 -3.96
C ALA A 223 -20.19 -4.92 -3.36
N ALA A 224 -20.63 -3.69 -3.64
CA ALA A 224 -20.03 -2.48 -3.07
C ALA A 224 -20.08 -2.49 -1.53
N ILE A 225 -21.23 -2.86 -0.96
CA ILE A 225 -21.42 -2.97 0.49
C ILE A 225 -20.56 -4.10 1.07
N ALA A 226 -20.56 -5.29 0.46
CA ALA A 226 -19.78 -6.43 0.93
C ALA A 226 -18.26 -6.14 0.93
N CYS A 227 -17.75 -5.55 -0.15
CA CYS A 227 -16.34 -5.18 -0.27
C CYS A 227 -15.99 -3.97 0.62
N GLY A 228 -16.87 -2.98 0.78
CA GLY A 228 -16.64 -1.84 1.68
C GLY A 228 -16.61 -2.23 3.17
N LEU A 229 -17.42 -3.20 3.58
CA LEU A 229 -17.41 -3.74 4.94
C LEU A 229 -16.19 -4.63 5.19
N LEU A 230 -15.84 -5.50 4.23
CA LEU A 230 -14.77 -6.48 4.34
C LEU A 230 -13.93 -6.54 3.03
N PRO A 231 -12.94 -5.66 2.80
CA PRO A 231 -12.26 -5.55 1.49
C PRO A 231 -11.74 -6.86 0.91
N ARG A 232 -11.05 -7.66 1.72
CA ARG A 232 -10.46 -8.92 1.26
C ARG A 232 -11.48 -10.05 1.20
N ALA A 233 -12.21 -10.30 2.29
CA ALA A 233 -13.17 -11.42 2.36
C ALA A 233 -14.43 -11.18 1.50
N GLY A 234 -14.98 -9.96 1.51
CA GLY A 234 -16.12 -9.56 0.69
C GLY A 234 -15.83 -9.66 -0.80
N THR A 235 -14.65 -9.20 -1.26
CA THR A 235 -14.26 -9.37 -2.67
C THR A 235 -14.07 -10.82 -3.05
N LEU A 236 -13.42 -11.64 -2.19
CA LEU A 236 -13.26 -13.07 -2.46
C LEU A 236 -14.61 -13.81 -2.52
N LEU A 237 -15.58 -13.44 -1.67
CA LEU A 237 -16.94 -13.97 -1.72
C LEU A 237 -17.70 -13.51 -2.98
N ALA A 238 -17.57 -12.24 -3.37
CA ALA A 238 -18.18 -11.72 -4.60
C ALA A 238 -17.61 -12.41 -5.85
N VAL A 239 -16.29 -12.56 -5.94
CA VAL A 239 -15.61 -13.29 -7.03
C VAL A 239 -16.04 -14.76 -7.07
N ALA A 240 -16.12 -15.44 -5.92
CA ALA A 240 -16.62 -16.81 -5.86
C ALA A 240 -18.08 -16.93 -6.32
N GLY A 241 -18.94 -15.99 -5.91
CA GLY A 241 -20.34 -15.92 -6.36
C GLY A 241 -20.47 -15.70 -7.87
N LEU A 242 -19.65 -14.80 -8.45
CA LEU A 242 -19.60 -14.56 -9.89
C LEU A 242 -19.08 -15.78 -10.66
N VAL A 243 -18.04 -16.46 -10.17
CA VAL A 243 -17.53 -17.71 -10.75
C VAL A 243 -18.63 -18.79 -10.79
N VAL A 244 -19.35 -18.99 -9.68
CA VAL A 244 -20.48 -19.94 -9.62
C VAL A 244 -21.60 -19.53 -10.58
N THR A 245 -21.91 -18.23 -10.67
CA THR A 245 -22.94 -17.69 -11.57
C THR A 245 -22.59 -17.91 -13.04
N PHE A 246 -21.36 -17.60 -13.46
CA PHE A 246 -20.89 -17.82 -14.82
C PHE A 246 -20.89 -19.30 -15.22
N VAL A 247 -20.46 -20.19 -14.32
CA VAL A 247 -20.51 -21.65 -14.57
C VAL A 247 -21.95 -22.14 -14.66
N ALA A 248 -22.86 -21.68 -13.79
CA ALA A 248 -24.27 -22.03 -13.83
C ALA A 248 -25.00 -21.52 -15.09
N CYS A 249 -24.60 -20.36 -15.61
CA CYS A 249 -25.14 -19.78 -16.85
C CYS A 249 -24.45 -20.31 -18.13
N GLY A 250 -23.66 -21.39 -18.05
CA GLY A 250 -22.99 -22.01 -19.20
C GLY A 250 -21.85 -21.18 -19.83
N VAL A 251 -21.42 -20.10 -19.18
CA VAL A 251 -20.42 -19.14 -19.67
C VAL A 251 -19.13 -19.20 -18.86
N ALA A 252 -18.64 -20.42 -18.64
CA ALA A 252 -17.50 -20.73 -17.76
C ALA A 252 -16.16 -20.07 -18.18
N GLY A 253 -16.03 -19.58 -19.41
CA GLY A 253 -14.86 -18.80 -19.86
C GLY A 253 -14.70 -17.48 -19.11
N TRP A 254 -15.81 -16.79 -18.81
CA TRP A 254 -15.76 -15.56 -18.01
C TRP A 254 -15.30 -15.81 -16.57
N ALA A 255 -15.62 -16.98 -16.00
CA ALA A 255 -15.07 -17.39 -14.71
C ALA A 255 -13.54 -17.59 -14.77
N VAL A 256 -13.01 -18.13 -15.88
CA VAL A 256 -11.57 -18.29 -16.09
C VAL A 256 -10.86 -16.94 -16.20
N LEU A 257 -11.40 -15.97 -16.96
CA LEU A 257 -10.86 -14.62 -17.04
C LEU A 257 -10.91 -13.89 -15.69
N LEU A 258 -12.02 -14.00 -14.96
CA LEU A 258 -12.17 -13.38 -13.64
C LEU A 258 -11.15 -13.93 -12.63
N LEU A 259 -10.94 -15.24 -12.62
CA LEU A 259 -9.91 -15.87 -11.79
C LEU A 259 -8.50 -15.45 -12.21
N ALA A 260 -8.22 -15.38 -13.51
CA ALA A 260 -6.94 -14.91 -14.05
C ALA A 260 -6.63 -13.46 -13.64
N ALA A 261 -7.64 -12.58 -13.59
CA ALA A 261 -7.47 -11.17 -13.20
C ALA A 261 -7.09 -11.02 -11.72
N PHE A 262 -7.74 -11.75 -10.81
CA PHE A 262 -7.50 -11.63 -9.36
C PHE A 262 -6.33 -12.46 -8.83
N LEU A 263 -5.99 -13.60 -9.45
CA LEU A 263 -5.01 -14.54 -8.91
C LEU A 263 -3.60 -13.93 -8.70
N PRO A 264 -3.02 -13.15 -9.64
CA PRO A 264 -1.71 -12.53 -9.41
C PRO A 264 -1.71 -11.52 -8.26
N GLY A 265 -2.78 -10.74 -8.08
CA GLY A 265 -2.92 -9.84 -6.94
C GLY A 265 -3.02 -10.58 -5.60
N LEU A 266 -3.75 -11.70 -5.57
CA LEU A 266 -3.86 -12.55 -4.39
C LEU A 266 -2.51 -13.15 -3.96
N LEU A 267 -1.68 -13.56 -4.93
CA LEU A 267 -0.36 -14.18 -4.71
C LEU A 267 0.74 -13.17 -4.38
N LEU A 268 0.81 -12.04 -5.10
CA LEU A 268 1.86 -11.03 -4.92
C LEU A 268 1.59 -10.10 -3.73
N MET A 269 0.31 -9.94 -3.34
CA MET A 269 -0.10 -9.03 -2.28
C MET A 269 -0.91 -9.77 -1.19
N PRO A 270 -0.34 -10.82 -0.54
CA PRO A 270 -1.09 -11.76 0.31
C PRO A 270 -1.57 -11.17 1.65
N ARG A 271 -0.89 -10.11 2.16
CA ARG A 271 -1.20 -9.44 3.44
C ARG A 271 -1.77 -8.02 3.29
N ASP A 272 -1.88 -7.51 2.07
CA ASP A 272 -2.38 -6.15 1.80
C ASP A 272 -3.87 -5.98 2.14
N GLY A 273 -4.24 -4.75 2.51
CA GLY A 273 -5.62 -4.35 2.86
C GLY A 273 -6.57 -4.31 1.65
N ALA A 274 -6.88 -3.10 1.16
CA ALA A 274 -7.67 -2.95 -0.08
C ALA A 274 -6.85 -2.62 -1.33
N SER A 275 -5.57 -2.22 -1.19
CA SER A 275 -4.69 -1.77 -2.29
C SER A 275 -4.60 -2.74 -3.47
N TRP A 276 -4.61 -4.06 -3.20
CA TRP A 276 -4.56 -5.12 -4.22
C TRP A 276 -5.76 -5.12 -5.19
N LEU A 277 -6.82 -4.37 -4.87
CA LEU A 277 -7.99 -4.15 -5.72
C LEU A 277 -7.83 -2.95 -6.68
N LEU A 278 -6.87 -2.05 -6.44
CA LEU A 278 -6.63 -0.88 -7.28
C LEU A 278 -6.46 -1.23 -8.78
N PRO A 279 -5.75 -2.31 -9.18
CA PRO A 279 -5.63 -2.72 -10.59
C PRO A 279 -6.98 -2.97 -11.29
N ALA A 280 -8.03 -3.37 -10.57
CA ALA A 280 -9.35 -3.58 -11.15
C ALA A 280 -10.00 -2.29 -11.69
N GLY A 281 -9.51 -1.11 -11.30
CA GLY A 281 -9.91 0.17 -11.87
C GLY A 281 -9.23 0.52 -13.21
N ALA A 282 -8.16 -0.18 -13.61
CA ALA A 282 -7.41 0.15 -14.82
C ALA A 282 -8.25 0.05 -16.12
N PRO A 283 -9.12 -0.97 -16.32
CA PRO A 283 -10.02 -1.01 -17.48
C PRO A 283 -11.01 0.15 -17.55
N ALA A 284 -11.48 0.68 -16.41
CA ALA A 284 -12.36 1.86 -16.40
C ALA A 284 -11.64 3.13 -16.87
N LEU A 285 -10.35 3.29 -16.52
CA LEU A 285 -9.50 4.34 -17.08
C LEU A 285 -9.27 4.13 -18.59
N GLY A 286 -9.15 2.88 -19.05
CA GLY A 286 -9.09 2.54 -20.47
C GLY A 286 -10.35 2.94 -21.25
N MET A 287 -11.54 2.62 -20.74
CA MET A 287 -12.82 3.03 -21.35
C MET A 287 -12.97 4.55 -21.42
N ALA A 288 -12.40 5.29 -20.46
CA ALA A 288 -12.32 6.74 -20.47
C ALA A 288 -11.19 7.32 -21.36
N GLY A 289 -10.44 6.47 -22.09
CA GLY A 289 -9.35 6.88 -22.97
C GLY A 289 -8.08 7.36 -22.25
N ILE A 290 -7.94 7.05 -20.96
CA ILE A 290 -6.88 7.53 -20.06
C ILE A 290 -6.19 6.41 -19.27
N SER A 291 -6.09 5.21 -19.83
CA SER A 291 -5.43 4.04 -19.20
C SER A 291 -4.01 4.33 -18.66
N LEU A 292 -3.23 5.15 -19.35
CA LEU A 292 -1.90 5.59 -18.87
C LEU A 292 -1.91 6.51 -17.63
N ALA A 293 -3.08 6.92 -17.11
CA ALA A 293 -3.18 7.54 -15.80
C ALA A 293 -2.93 6.53 -14.66
N PHE A 294 -3.10 5.22 -14.90
CA PHE A 294 -3.04 4.21 -13.85
C PHE A 294 -1.72 4.19 -13.04
N PRO A 295 -0.52 4.27 -13.64
CA PRO A 295 0.75 4.37 -12.90
C PRO A 295 0.83 5.54 -11.92
N ALA A 296 0.10 6.65 -12.17
CA ALA A 296 0.06 7.79 -11.26
C ALA A 296 -0.70 7.49 -9.96
N PHE A 297 -1.70 6.60 -10.01
CA PHE A 297 -2.38 6.07 -8.82
C PHE A 297 -1.52 5.02 -8.11
N ALA A 298 -0.96 4.06 -8.86
CA ALA A 298 -0.09 3.02 -8.31
C ALA A 298 1.15 3.59 -7.60
N GLY A 299 1.72 4.69 -8.13
CA GLY A 299 2.85 5.40 -7.53
C GLY A 299 2.58 6.12 -6.21
N GLN A 300 1.32 6.17 -5.73
CA GLN A 300 1.00 6.73 -4.40
C GLN A 300 1.12 5.72 -3.25
N ALA A 301 1.40 4.44 -3.52
CA ALA A 301 1.62 3.46 -2.46
C ALA A 301 2.92 3.77 -1.67
N SER A 302 2.87 3.62 -0.34
CA SER A 302 3.99 3.90 0.57
C SER A 302 5.29 3.17 0.15
N ALA A 303 5.29 1.85 0.16
CA ALA A 303 6.48 1.04 -0.16
C ALA A 303 6.82 0.99 -1.67
N PRO A 304 8.09 1.11 -2.09
CA PRO A 304 8.49 1.19 -3.50
C PRO A 304 8.15 -0.08 -4.30
N GLY A 305 8.35 -1.28 -3.73
CA GLY A 305 7.99 -2.54 -4.39
C GLY A 305 6.48 -2.67 -4.66
N ARG A 306 5.65 -2.12 -3.77
CA ARG A 306 4.18 -2.09 -3.85
C ARG A 306 3.73 -1.23 -5.04
N ARG A 307 4.38 -0.08 -5.28
CA ARG A 307 4.15 0.78 -6.47
C ARG A 307 4.39 0.02 -7.77
N ALA A 308 5.52 -0.69 -7.85
CA ALA A 308 5.89 -1.48 -9.04
C ALA A 308 4.90 -2.63 -9.31
N VAL A 309 4.59 -3.43 -8.29
CA VAL A 309 3.61 -4.54 -8.38
C VAL A 309 2.25 -4.03 -8.82
N LEU A 310 1.73 -2.95 -8.21
CA LEU A 310 0.46 -2.34 -8.60
C LEU A 310 0.49 -1.87 -10.06
N GLY A 311 1.54 -1.13 -10.47
CA GLY A 311 1.69 -0.63 -11.84
C GLY A 311 1.67 -1.74 -12.89
N GLY A 312 2.36 -2.85 -12.63
CA GLY A 312 2.37 -4.03 -13.51
C GLY A 312 1.02 -4.77 -13.54
N LEU A 313 0.37 -4.94 -12.38
CA LEU A 313 -0.97 -5.55 -12.29
C LEU A 313 -2.04 -4.70 -13.01
N GLY A 314 -1.88 -3.38 -13.07
CA GLY A 314 -2.76 -2.50 -13.84
C GLY A 314 -2.76 -2.82 -15.33
N LEU A 315 -1.60 -3.16 -15.92
CA LEU A 315 -1.56 -3.64 -17.29
C LEU A 315 -2.20 -5.03 -17.42
N TRP A 316 -1.94 -5.95 -16.48
CA TRP A 316 -2.55 -7.29 -16.51
C TRP A 316 -4.09 -7.22 -16.57
N TRP A 317 -4.69 -6.33 -15.78
CA TRP A 317 -6.13 -6.07 -15.83
C TRP A 317 -6.60 -5.43 -17.14
N LEU A 318 -5.82 -4.53 -17.74
CA LEU A 318 -6.12 -3.99 -19.08
C LEU A 318 -6.08 -5.09 -20.15
N LEU A 319 -5.04 -5.93 -20.18
CA LEU A 319 -4.86 -6.99 -21.18
C LEU A 319 -5.97 -8.05 -21.14
N LEU A 320 -6.50 -8.38 -19.96
CA LEU A 320 -7.64 -9.29 -19.81
C LEU A 320 -8.99 -8.64 -20.15
N ALA A 321 -9.04 -7.31 -20.26
CA ALA A 321 -10.25 -6.55 -20.55
C ALA A 321 -10.36 -6.09 -22.02
N GLU A 322 -9.25 -6.00 -22.78
CA GLU A 322 -9.29 -5.71 -24.23
C GLU A 322 -10.25 -6.63 -25.01
N PRO A 323 -10.24 -7.99 -24.84
CA PRO A 323 -11.03 -8.93 -25.67
C PRO A 323 -12.55 -8.86 -25.48
N VAL A 324 -12.99 -8.01 -24.56
CA VAL A 324 -14.38 -7.87 -24.10
C VAL A 324 -14.82 -6.42 -24.00
N ALA A 325 -13.90 -5.46 -24.20
CA ALA A 325 -14.17 -4.04 -24.14
C ALA A 325 -14.49 -3.45 -25.52
N SER A 326 -15.19 -2.32 -25.51
CA SER A 326 -15.35 -1.45 -26.68
C SER A 326 -15.63 -0.05 -26.15
N PRO A 327 -14.73 0.94 -26.37
CA PRO A 327 -13.56 0.92 -27.27
C PRO A 327 -12.33 0.15 -26.72
N VAL A 328 -11.31 0.03 -27.57
CA VAL A 328 -9.94 -0.38 -27.22
C VAL A 328 -9.39 0.46 -26.06
N LEU A 329 -8.76 -0.21 -25.09
CA LEU A 329 -8.36 0.35 -23.80
C LEU A 329 -6.92 0.91 -23.79
N LEU A 330 -5.97 0.26 -24.46
CA LEU A 330 -4.57 0.70 -24.56
C LEU A 330 -3.83 0.20 -25.82
N LEU A 331 -3.98 -1.08 -26.15
CA LEU A 331 -3.25 -1.78 -27.22
C LEU A 331 -4.19 -2.39 -28.26
N GLY A 332 -5.35 -2.89 -27.81
CA GLY A 332 -6.28 -3.70 -28.59
C GLY A 332 -5.91 -5.18 -28.63
N ASP A 333 -6.75 -5.97 -29.31
CA ASP A 333 -6.64 -7.43 -29.31
C ASP A 333 -5.41 -7.97 -30.05
N PRO A 334 -4.72 -8.98 -29.49
CA PRO A 334 -3.74 -9.77 -30.23
C PRO A 334 -4.31 -10.31 -31.54
N ALA A 335 -3.57 -10.13 -32.63
CA ALA A 335 -4.02 -10.44 -33.98
C ALA A 335 -4.45 -11.92 -34.12
N GLY A 336 -5.72 -12.14 -34.47
CA GLY A 336 -6.32 -13.46 -34.65
C GLY A 336 -7.13 -13.98 -33.46
N MET A 337 -7.27 -13.22 -32.37
CA MET A 337 -8.12 -13.59 -31.24
C MET A 337 -9.60 -13.72 -31.65
N PRO A 338 -10.31 -14.80 -31.27
CA PRO A 338 -11.72 -14.97 -31.62
C PRO A 338 -12.64 -14.17 -30.69
N ALA A 339 -13.77 -13.72 -31.23
CA ALA A 339 -14.79 -12.94 -30.50
C ALA A 339 -15.39 -13.72 -29.33
N ALA A 340 -15.84 -13.00 -28.29
CA ALA A 340 -16.32 -13.55 -27.01
C ALA A 340 -17.26 -14.76 -27.14
N GLY A 341 -18.23 -14.71 -28.06
CA GLY A 341 -19.19 -15.80 -28.31
C GLY A 341 -18.57 -17.16 -28.66
N VAL A 342 -17.31 -17.22 -29.11
CA VAL A 342 -16.59 -18.46 -29.44
C VAL A 342 -15.99 -19.11 -28.20
N TRP A 343 -15.35 -18.34 -27.31
CA TRP A 343 -14.63 -18.87 -26.15
C TRP A 343 -15.42 -18.83 -24.83
N GLN A 344 -16.41 -17.95 -24.70
CA GLN A 344 -17.09 -17.68 -23.42
C GLN A 344 -17.72 -18.88 -22.73
N ALA A 345 -18.14 -19.90 -23.49
CA ALA A 345 -18.73 -21.12 -22.93
C ALA A 345 -17.68 -22.19 -22.55
N SER A 346 -16.42 -22.02 -22.97
CA SER A 346 -15.40 -23.08 -22.91
C SER A 346 -14.14 -22.64 -22.16
N VAL A 347 -13.83 -23.38 -21.10
CA VAL A 347 -12.60 -23.24 -20.32
C VAL A 347 -11.36 -23.45 -21.20
N SER A 348 -11.37 -24.47 -22.07
CA SER A 348 -10.20 -24.77 -22.92
C SER A 348 -9.98 -23.73 -24.01
N ALA A 349 -11.06 -23.20 -24.61
CA ALA A 349 -10.97 -22.10 -25.59
C ALA A 349 -10.48 -20.81 -24.91
N THR A 350 -10.99 -20.49 -23.71
CA THR A 350 -10.52 -19.29 -22.98
C THR A 350 -9.04 -19.38 -22.62
N VAL A 351 -8.55 -20.56 -22.24
CA VAL A 351 -7.11 -20.76 -21.98
C VAL A 351 -6.29 -20.70 -23.28
N GLY A 352 -6.70 -21.45 -24.31
CA GLY A 352 -5.93 -21.62 -25.55
C GLY A 352 -5.98 -20.43 -26.52
N ASP A 353 -7.13 -19.77 -26.63
CA ASP A 353 -7.42 -18.75 -27.64
C ASP A 353 -7.41 -17.31 -27.08
N VAL A 354 -7.41 -17.15 -25.75
CA VAL A 354 -7.35 -15.82 -25.08
C VAL A 354 -6.12 -15.70 -24.18
N LEU A 355 -6.02 -16.50 -23.11
CA LEU A 355 -4.95 -16.35 -22.11
C LEU A 355 -3.55 -16.66 -22.67
N VAL A 356 -3.40 -17.76 -23.42
CA VAL A 356 -2.10 -18.13 -24.03
C VAL A 356 -1.65 -17.06 -25.05
N PRO A 357 -2.48 -16.57 -25.99
CA PRO A 357 -2.12 -15.44 -26.86
C PRO A 357 -1.75 -14.15 -26.11
N ILE A 358 -2.48 -13.78 -25.04
CA ILE A 358 -2.12 -12.61 -24.22
C ILE A 358 -0.70 -12.77 -23.64
N VAL A 359 -0.39 -13.92 -23.04
CA VAL A 359 0.94 -14.17 -22.45
C VAL A 359 2.03 -14.27 -23.53
N ALA A 360 1.75 -14.94 -24.64
CA ALA A 360 2.71 -15.18 -25.73
C ALA A 360 2.97 -13.93 -26.60
N SER A 361 2.06 -12.96 -26.63
CA SER A 361 2.20 -11.71 -27.41
C SER A 361 3.39 -10.83 -26.99
N GLY A 362 3.96 -11.08 -25.80
CA GLY A 362 4.95 -10.21 -25.18
C GLY A 362 4.38 -8.89 -24.65
N ALA A 363 3.08 -8.59 -24.84
CA ALA A 363 2.42 -7.42 -24.24
C ALA A 363 2.60 -7.33 -22.71
N PRO A 364 2.68 -8.43 -21.93
CA PRO A 364 3.05 -8.36 -20.51
C PRO A 364 4.41 -7.71 -20.22
N LEU A 365 5.34 -7.60 -21.17
CA LEU A 365 6.59 -6.86 -21.00
C LEU A 365 6.36 -5.34 -20.84
N ILE A 366 5.26 -4.81 -21.37
CA ILE A 366 4.85 -3.42 -21.15
C ILE A 366 4.48 -3.18 -19.67
N ALA A 367 4.19 -4.24 -18.89
CA ALA A 367 3.96 -4.13 -17.45
C ALA A 367 5.22 -3.62 -16.72
N LEU A 368 6.42 -3.90 -17.25
CA LEU A 368 7.68 -3.36 -16.74
C LEU A 368 7.76 -1.84 -16.92
N VAL A 369 7.21 -1.29 -18.00
CA VAL A 369 7.14 0.16 -18.25
C VAL A 369 6.21 0.83 -17.24
N LEU A 370 5.01 0.28 -17.03
CA LEU A 370 4.04 0.84 -16.08
C LEU A 370 4.49 0.65 -14.61
N ALA A 371 5.15 -0.47 -14.29
CA ALA A 371 5.77 -0.71 -12.99
C ALA A 371 6.92 0.27 -12.70
N ALA A 372 7.82 0.48 -13.68
CA ALA A 372 8.93 1.42 -13.54
C ALA A 372 8.44 2.87 -13.40
N ALA A 373 7.42 3.27 -14.18
CA ALA A 373 6.83 4.60 -14.07
C ALA A 373 6.17 4.84 -12.70
N ALA A 374 5.41 3.86 -12.19
CA ALA A 374 4.80 3.93 -10.85
C ALA A 374 5.85 3.95 -9.73
N TRP A 375 6.92 3.15 -9.85
CA TRP A 375 8.04 3.12 -8.90
C TRP A 375 8.79 4.46 -8.84
N ALA A 376 9.13 5.02 -10.01
CA ALA A 376 9.93 6.23 -10.13
C ALA A 376 9.18 7.53 -9.80
N LEU A 377 7.84 7.54 -9.83
CA LEU A 377 7.05 8.77 -9.67
C LEU A 377 7.40 9.59 -8.41
N PRO A 378 7.56 9.00 -7.20
CA PRO A 378 7.89 9.78 -6.00
C PRO A 378 9.37 10.18 -5.88
N ALA A 379 10.23 9.80 -6.83
CA ALA A 379 11.62 10.29 -6.92
C ALA A 379 11.73 11.56 -7.79
N LEU A 380 10.63 12.05 -8.37
CA LEU A 380 10.59 13.35 -9.03
C LEU A 380 10.61 14.48 -7.98
N PRO A 381 11.46 15.52 -8.14
CA PRO A 381 11.48 16.66 -7.22
C PRO A 381 10.28 17.59 -7.49
N VAL A 382 9.14 17.26 -6.87
CA VAL A 382 7.84 17.94 -7.01
C VAL A 382 7.29 18.22 -5.62
N GLY A 383 6.86 19.46 -5.35
CA GLY A 383 6.36 19.88 -4.04
C GLY A 383 6.22 21.40 -3.88
N HIS A 384 6.99 22.19 -4.64
CA HIS A 384 6.99 23.66 -4.56
C HIS A 384 5.90 24.33 -5.41
N ARG A 385 5.14 23.56 -6.21
CA ARG A 385 4.14 24.04 -7.18
C ARG A 385 4.73 25.05 -8.19
N SER A 386 6.00 24.86 -8.55
CA SER A 386 6.74 25.72 -9.48
C SER A 386 6.57 25.31 -10.94
N ILE A 387 7.17 26.06 -11.86
CA ILE A 387 7.26 25.67 -13.28
C ILE A 387 8.13 24.41 -13.45
N ALA A 388 9.11 24.17 -12.56
CA ALA A 388 9.94 22.97 -12.59
C ALA A 388 9.13 21.71 -12.21
N ASP A 389 8.26 21.78 -11.20
CA ASP A 389 7.32 20.71 -10.83
C ASP A 389 6.54 20.21 -12.05
N LEU A 390 5.97 21.15 -12.82
CA LEU A 390 5.22 20.87 -14.04
C LEU A 390 6.11 20.29 -15.15
N ALA A 391 7.35 20.76 -15.28
CA ALA A 391 8.31 20.22 -16.24
C ALA A 391 8.72 18.77 -15.91
N PHE A 392 9.01 18.44 -14.65
CA PHE A 392 9.34 17.07 -14.24
C PHE A 392 8.17 16.11 -14.46
N LEU A 393 6.94 16.52 -14.12
CA LEU A 393 5.74 15.72 -14.37
C LEU A 393 5.46 15.54 -15.88
N ALA A 394 5.68 16.58 -16.69
CA ALA A 394 5.53 16.50 -18.15
C ALA A 394 6.60 15.58 -18.79
N VAL A 395 7.84 15.61 -18.30
CA VAL A 395 8.93 14.72 -18.75
C VAL A 395 8.63 13.27 -18.37
N TRP A 396 8.19 13.00 -17.14
CA TRP A 396 7.80 11.65 -16.69
C TRP A 396 6.61 11.11 -17.50
N ALA A 397 5.56 11.90 -17.68
CA ALA A 397 4.36 11.49 -18.43
C ALA A 397 4.65 11.31 -19.93
N GLY A 398 5.44 12.20 -20.53
CA GLY A 398 5.91 12.06 -21.91
C GLY A 398 6.81 10.84 -22.10
N GLY A 399 7.67 10.54 -21.13
CA GLY A 399 8.48 9.33 -21.07
C GLY A 399 7.64 8.06 -21.00
N LEU A 400 6.62 8.03 -20.14
CA LEU A 400 5.66 6.92 -20.04
C LEU A 400 4.89 6.70 -21.36
N ALA A 401 4.41 7.77 -22.00
CA ALA A 401 3.75 7.68 -23.31
C ALA A 401 4.70 7.13 -24.39
N ALA A 402 5.91 7.68 -24.48
CA ALA A 402 6.91 7.28 -25.47
C ALA A 402 7.38 5.83 -25.27
N ALA A 403 7.70 5.44 -24.04
CA ALA A 403 8.12 4.07 -23.71
C ALA A 403 7.01 3.05 -23.99
N THR A 404 5.74 3.39 -23.67
CA THR A 404 4.59 2.53 -23.99
C THR A 404 4.39 2.41 -25.51
N ALA A 405 4.48 3.53 -26.25
CA ALA A 405 4.36 3.53 -27.71
C ALA A 405 5.47 2.71 -28.39
N LEU A 406 6.73 2.86 -27.93
CA LEU A 406 7.87 2.11 -28.42
C LEU A 406 7.73 0.61 -28.14
N ALA A 407 7.38 0.23 -26.91
CA ALA A 407 7.18 -1.17 -26.55
C ALA A 407 6.00 -1.80 -27.32
N ALA A 408 4.88 -1.09 -27.46
CA ALA A 408 3.76 -1.54 -28.30
C ALA A 408 4.17 -1.72 -29.77
N SER A 409 4.94 -0.79 -30.34
CA SER A 409 5.41 -0.89 -31.73
C SER A 409 6.44 -2.00 -31.98
N ALA A 410 7.21 -2.39 -30.95
CA ALA A 410 8.15 -3.51 -31.01
C ALA A 410 7.47 -4.88 -30.90
N LEU A 411 6.25 -4.93 -30.34
CA LEU A 411 5.48 -6.16 -30.11
C LEU A 411 4.36 -6.38 -31.14
N SER A 412 3.91 -5.32 -31.81
CA SER A 412 2.84 -5.40 -32.81
C SER A 412 3.35 -5.99 -34.14
N PRO A 413 2.66 -6.98 -34.74
CA PRO A 413 2.92 -7.34 -36.12
C PRO A 413 2.65 -6.13 -37.04
N ALA A 414 3.46 -5.97 -38.08
CA ALA A 414 3.56 -4.73 -38.86
C ALA A 414 2.21 -4.31 -39.51
N GLY A 415 1.49 -3.38 -38.87
CA GLY A 415 0.25 -2.81 -39.37
C GLY A 415 -0.65 -2.17 -38.30
N GLN A 416 -0.68 -2.70 -37.08
CA GLN A 416 -1.42 -2.09 -35.97
C GLN A 416 -0.59 -0.98 -35.31
N ALA A 417 -1.10 0.25 -35.34
CA ALA A 417 -0.54 1.38 -34.63
C ALA A 417 -1.33 1.63 -33.34
N ALA A 418 -0.64 1.70 -32.20
CA ALA A 418 -1.26 2.01 -30.91
C ALA A 418 -2.02 3.35 -30.95
N PRO A 419 -3.14 3.50 -30.23
CA PRO A 419 -4.01 4.67 -30.30
C PRO A 419 -3.35 5.94 -29.69
N LEU A 420 -2.53 6.64 -30.49
CA LEU A 420 -1.73 7.80 -30.10
C LEU A 420 -2.52 8.86 -29.30
N ARG A 421 -3.80 9.08 -29.63
CA ARG A 421 -4.67 10.02 -28.89
C ARG A 421 -4.92 9.58 -27.45
N GLY A 422 -5.14 8.29 -27.21
CA GLY A 422 -5.32 7.72 -25.86
C GLY A 422 -4.02 7.71 -25.06
N LEU A 423 -2.88 7.45 -25.71
CA LEU A 423 -1.56 7.54 -25.06
C LEU A 423 -1.26 8.98 -24.57
N VAL A 424 -1.53 9.99 -25.41
CA VAL A 424 -1.34 11.40 -25.03
C VAL A 424 -2.35 11.85 -23.97
N ALA A 425 -3.64 11.49 -24.10
CA ALA A 425 -4.66 11.84 -23.12
C ALA A 425 -4.40 11.18 -21.75
N GLY A 426 -4.06 9.89 -21.74
CA GLY A 426 -3.71 9.15 -20.53
C GLY A 426 -2.46 9.67 -19.85
N ALA A 427 -1.43 10.08 -20.60
CA ALA A 427 -0.24 10.71 -20.04
C ALA A 427 -0.53 12.10 -19.43
N ALA A 428 -1.34 12.92 -20.09
CA ALA A 428 -1.79 14.20 -19.53
C ALA A 428 -2.60 14.01 -18.24
N ALA A 429 -3.48 13.00 -18.20
CA ALA A 429 -4.19 12.60 -17.00
C ALA A 429 -3.26 12.06 -15.90
N ALA A 430 -2.21 11.31 -16.26
CA ALA A 430 -1.20 10.82 -15.31
C ALA A 430 -0.46 11.98 -14.61
N ALA A 431 -0.02 12.97 -15.38
CA ALA A 431 0.60 14.19 -14.85
C ALA A 431 -0.34 14.97 -13.93
N LEU A 432 -1.63 15.07 -14.29
CA LEU A 432 -2.65 15.72 -13.47
C LEU A 432 -2.90 14.98 -12.14
N VAL A 433 -3.04 13.65 -12.17
CA VAL A 433 -3.22 12.83 -10.96
C VAL A 433 -2.01 12.96 -10.02
N ALA A 434 -0.79 12.91 -10.56
CA ALA A 434 0.44 13.12 -9.80
C ALA A 434 0.51 14.55 -9.21
N LEU A 435 0.17 15.58 -9.98
CA LEU A 435 0.13 16.98 -9.50
C LEU A 435 -0.88 17.17 -8.37
N VAL A 436 -2.08 16.58 -8.48
CA VAL A 436 -3.11 16.63 -7.44
C VAL A 436 -2.63 15.88 -6.19
N ALA A 437 -2.04 14.70 -6.32
CA ALA A 437 -1.50 13.95 -5.19
C ALA A 437 -0.43 14.75 -4.42
N VAL A 438 0.53 15.36 -5.12
CA VAL A 438 1.54 16.23 -4.51
C VAL A 438 0.91 17.50 -3.91
N ALA A 439 -0.13 18.05 -4.52
CA ALA A 439 -0.82 19.22 -4.00
C ALA A 439 -1.69 18.94 -2.75
N VAL A 440 -2.06 17.68 -2.51
CA VAL A 440 -2.92 17.21 -1.40
C VAL A 440 -2.11 16.59 -0.24
N ARG A 441 -0.87 16.15 -0.46
CA ARG A 441 0.05 15.79 0.64
C ARG A 441 0.15 16.97 1.62
N PRO A 442 0.17 16.70 2.95
CA PRO A 442 0.40 17.75 3.93
C PRO A 442 1.73 18.43 3.64
N ARG A 443 1.80 19.74 3.87
CA ARG A 443 3.06 20.47 3.83
C ARG A 443 3.77 20.24 5.15
N GLU A 444 4.89 19.53 5.06
CA GLU A 444 5.99 19.55 6.04
C GLU A 444 6.57 20.98 6.14
#